data_AF-A0A9P6XR30-F1
#
_entry.id   AF-A0A9P6XR30-F1
#
_cell.length_a   1.000
_cell.length_b   1.000
_cell.length_c   1.000
_cell.angle_alpha   90.00
_cell.angle_beta   90.00
_cell.angle_gamma   90.00
#
_symmetry.space_group_name_H-M   'P 1'
#
loop_
_entity.id
_entity.type
_entity.pdbx_description
1 polymer ?
#
loop_
_entity_poly.entity_id
_entity_poly.type
_entity_poly.pdbx_seq_one_letter_code
_entity_poly.pdbx_strand_id
1 'polypeptide(L)'
;MGSIDAMSQKSATGKDGNAATKRYFSEGDAVKVAQGVVGNVLDKGSARKFITYLITGVQHSLQDIGCSSVTDLKNSVYAGQVRFEKRTAAAQMEGGVHGLHSFEKKLFSS
;
A
#
# COMPACT_ATOMS: atom_id res chain seq x y z
N MET A 1 -2.80 -9.00 9.66
CA MET A 1 -2.21 -10.20 10.30
C MET A 1 -3.27 -11.28 10.55
N GLY A 2 -4.24 -11.48 9.63
CA GLY A 2 -5.38 -12.38 9.88
C GLY A 2 -5.18 -13.79 9.31
N SER A 3 -3.95 -14.16 8.96
CA SER A 3 -3.64 -15.50 8.49
C SER A 3 -3.47 -16.46 9.66
N ILE A 4 -3.70 -17.76 9.40
CA ILE A 4 -3.49 -18.80 10.42
C ILE A 4 -2.07 -18.75 10.99
N ASP A 5 -1.06 -18.59 10.12
CA ASP A 5 0.34 -18.50 10.55
C ASP A 5 0.59 -17.29 11.45
N ALA A 6 -0.01 -16.13 11.13
CA ALA A 6 0.11 -14.96 11.98
C ALA A 6 -0.61 -15.15 13.32
N MET A 7 -1.74 -15.85 13.35
CA MET A 7 -2.51 -16.15 14.56
C MET A 7 -1.94 -17.32 15.37
N SER A 8 -1.05 -18.14 14.80
CA SER A 8 -0.40 -19.28 15.46
C SER A 8 0.93 -18.92 16.10
N GLN A 9 1.53 -17.78 15.74
CA GLN A 9 2.75 -17.27 16.38
C GLN A 9 2.52 -16.99 17.88
N LYS A 10 3.35 -17.53 18.77
CA LYS A 10 3.27 -17.20 20.19
C LYS A 10 3.79 -15.78 20.43
N SER A 11 3.10 -14.99 21.25
CA SER A 11 3.61 -13.69 21.68
C SER A 11 4.90 -13.89 22.50
N ALA A 12 5.90 -13.02 22.28
CA ALA A 12 7.17 -13.09 23.02
C ALA A 12 6.99 -12.90 24.55
N THR A 13 5.83 -12.38 24.98
CA THR A 13 5.53 -12.03 26.37
C THR A 13 4.61 -13.03 27.09
N GLY A 14 4.19 -14.13 26.46
CA GLY A 14 3.59 -15.30 27.13
C GLY A 14 2.27 -15.09 27.91
N LYS A 15 1.80 -13.85 28.02
CA LYS A 15 0.53 -13.48 28.66
C LYS A 15 -0.31 -12.78 27.61
N ASP A 16 -1.49 -13.34 27.41
CA ASP A 16 -2.52 -12.94 26.45
C ASP A 16 -2.16 -13.21 24.98
N GLY A 17 -3.19 -13.53 24.19
CA GLY A 17 -3.07 -13.89 22.78
C GLY A 17 -2.17 -12.93 21.99
N ASN A 18 -1.60 -13.41 20.89
CA ASN A 18 -0.76 -12.56 20.07
C ASN A 18 -1.56 -11.37 19.48
N ALA A 19 -0.85 -10.33 19.04
CA ALA A 19 -1.48 -9.14 18.48
C ALA A 19 -2.38 -9.42 17.25
N ALA A 20 -2.18 -10.55 16.57
CA ALA A 20 -3.03 -11.00 15.48
C ALA A 20 -4.38 -11.51 16.01
N THR A 21 -4.39 -12.46 16.95
CA THR A 21 -5.62 -12.99 17.56
C THR A 21 -6.47 -11.89 18.20
N LYS A 22 -5.83 -10.86 18.78
CA LYS A 22 -6.53 -9.70 19.35
C LYS A 22 -7.21 -8.81 18.32
N ARG A 23 -6.51 -8.50 17.21
CA ARG A 23 -7.02 -7.62 16.16
C ARG A 23 -8.13 -8.25 15.32
N TYR A 24 -8.14 -9.58 15.22
CA TYR A 24 -9.15 -10.33 14.47
C TYR A 24 -10.17 -11.01 15.40
N PHE A 25 -10.19 -10.64 16.69
CA PHE A 25 -11.15 -11.10 17.71
C PHE A 25 -11.26 -12.62 17.88
N SER A 26 -10.20 -13.36 17.55
CA SER A 26 -10.14 -14.83 17.64
C SER A 26 -9.42 -15.33 18.90
N GLU A 27 -9.42 -14.55 19.98
CA GLU A 27 -8.76 -14.92 21.24
C GLU A 27 -9.47 -16.07 21.98
N GLY A 28 -10.80 -16.13 21.90
CA GLY A 28 -11.64 -17.15 22.55
C GLY A 28 -12.11 -18.28 21.63
N ASP A 29 -11.76 -18.22 20.34
CA ASP A 29 -12.24 -19.19 19.36
C ASP A 29 -11.44 -20.48 19.43
N ALA A 30 -12.13 -21.59 19.68
CA ALA A 30 -11.53 -22.93 19.59
C ALA A 30 -11.03 -23.24 18.17
N VAL A 31 -11.70 -22.68 17.15
CA VAL A 31 -11.34 -22.82 15.73
C VAL A 31 -11.04 -21.44 15.16
N LYS A 32 -9.78 -21.22 14.76
CA LYS A 32 -9.35 -19.96 14.15
C LYS A 32 -9.77 -19.91 12.68
N VAL A 33 -10.51 -18.87 12.29
CA VAL A 33 -10.92 -18.62 10.90
C VAL A 33 -10.00 -17.58 10.27
N ALA A 34 -9.33 -17.94 9.18
CA ALA A 34 -8.43 -17.02 8.49
C ALA A 34 -9.20 -15.87 7.80
N GLN A 35 -8.74 -14.64 8.00
CA GLN A 35 -9.21 -13.43 7.30
C GLN A 35 -8.08 -12.78 6.47
N GLY A 36 -6.96 -13.47 6.35
CA GLY A 36 -5.81 -13.05 5.56
C GLY A 36 -5.02 -14.25 5.06
N VAL A 37 -4.14 -13.98 4.10
CA VAL A 37 -3.28 -14.98 3.47
C VAL A 37 -1.81 -14.75 3.86
N VAL A 38 -1.00 -15.78 3.69
CA VAL A 38 0.46 -15.68 3.73
C VAL A 38 0.98 -15.77 2.30
N GLY A 39 1.96 -14.93 1.97
CA GLY A 39 2.58 -14.91 0.65
C GLY A 39 3.95 -14.26 0.72
N ASN A 40 4.74 -14.52 -0.31
CA ASN A 40 6.09 -13.98 -0.45
C ASN A 40 6.06 -12.80 -1.43
N VAL A 41 6.88 -11.79 -1.15
CA VAL A 41 7.08 -10.61 -2.01
C VAL A 41 8.55 -10.51 -2.34
N LEU A 42 8.88 -10.10 -3.57
CA LEU A 42 10.25 -9.87 -4.00
C LEU A 42 10.92 -8.77 -3.16
N ASP A 43 12.22 -8.91 -2.95
CA ASP A 43 13.03 -7.87 -2.29
C ASP A 43 12.96 -6.56 -3.07
N LYS A 44 12.87 -5.45 -2.33
CA LYS A 44 12.81 -4.07 -2.84
C LYS A 44 14.07 -3.28 -2.49
N GLY A 45 15.04 -3.91 -1.83
CA GLY A 45 16.25 -3.27 -1.34
C GLY A 45 16.01 -2.39 -0.10
N SER A 46 16.96 -1.49 0.16
CA SER A 46 16.94 -0.66 1.38
C SER A 46 15.74 0.29 1.42
N ALA A 47 15.03 0.28 2.55
CA ALA A 47 13.94 1.22 2.83
C ALA A 47 14.38 2.68 2.72
N ARG A 48 15.63 3.02 3.05
CA ARG A 48 16.14 4.40 2.93
C ARG A 48 16.10 4.89 1.49
N LYS A 49 16.48 4.04 0.53
CA LYS A 49 16.42 4.39 -0.91
C LYS A 49 14.98 4.48 -1.38
N PHE A 50 14.16 3.49 -1.00
CA PHE A 50 12.78 3.40 -1.45
C PHE A 50 11.92 4.57 -0.92
N ILE A 51 12.09 4.97 0.35
CA ILE A 51 11.35 6.08 0.94
C ILE A 51 11.71 7.40 0.26
N THR A 52 13.00 7.66 -0.02
CA THR A 52 13.41 8.87 -0.73
C THR A 52 12.76 8.94 -2.12
N TYR A 53 12.75 7.84 -2.87
CA TYR A 53 12.05 7.75 -4.15
C TYR A 53 10.56 8.10 -4.03
N LEU A 54 9.87 7.56 -3.02
CA LEU A 54 8.45 7.87 -2.79
C LEU A 54 8.21 9.35 -2.45
N ILE A 55 9.06 9.95 -1.63
CA ILE A 55 8.95 11.38 -1.28
C ILE A 55 9.09 12.24 -2.53
N THR A 56 10.12 12.02 -3.34
CA THR A 56 10.34 12.75 -4.59
C THR A 56 9.17 12.54 -5.56
N GLY A 57 8.67 11.31 -5.70
CA GLY A 57 7.52 11.02 -6.56
C GLY A 57 6.24 11.74 -6.10
N VAL A 58 5.99 11.81 -4.78
CA VAL A 58 4.85 12.55 -4.24
C VAL A 58 5.02 14.06 -4.47
N GLN A 59 6.22 14.61 -4.30
CA GLN A 59 6.50 16.01 -4.60
C GLN A 59 6.24 16.37 -6.06
N HIS A 60 6.69 15.55 -7.01
CA HIS A 60 6.37 15.74 -8.43
C HIS A 60 4.86 15.64 -8.69
N SER A 61 4.15 14.70 -8.06
CA SER A 61 2.70 14.61 -8.23
C SER A 61 1.97 15.84 -7.69
N LEU A 62 2.44 16.42 -6.58
CA LEU A 62 1.90 17.67 -6.04
C LEU A 62 2.14 18.83 -7.00
N GLN A 63 3.32 18.90 -7.61
CA GLN A 63 3.64 19.89 -8.63
C GLN A 63 2.74 19.77 -9.86
N ASP A 64 2.53 18.56 -10.39
CA ASP A 64 1.67 18.31 -11.55
C ASP A 64 0.20 18.68 -11.27
N ILE A 65 -0.27 18.45 -10.04
CA ILE A 65 -1.61 18.88 -9.59
C ILE A 65 -1.66 20.40 -9.36
N GLY A 66 -0.52 21.06 -9.13
CA GLY A 66 -0.42 22.49 -8.84
C GLY A 66 -0.59 22.84 -7.35
N CYS A 67 -0.31 21.92 -6.43
CA CYS A 67 -0.39 22.12 -4.99
C CYS A 67 1.02 22.17 -4.36
N SER A 68 1.24 23.05 -3.39
CA SER A 68 2.57 23.23 -2.77
C SER A 68 2.82 22.33 -1.56
N SER A 69 1.77 21.71 -1.01
CA SER A 69 1.86 20.80 0.13
C SER A 69 0.68 19.84 0.20
N VAL A 70 0.77 18.82 1.05
CA VAL A 70 -0.35 17.90 1.33
C VAL A 70 -1.54 18.62 1.97
N THR A 71 -1.27 19.60 2.85
CA THR A 71 -2.32 20.42 3.48
C THR A 71 -3.04 21.27 2.44
N ASP A 72 -2.28 21.88 1.53
CA ASP A 72 -2.81 22.66 0.42
C ASP A 72 -3.64 21.81 -0.55
N LEU A 73 -3.14 20.62 -0.91
CA LEU A 73 -3.90 19.64 -1.71
C LEU A 73 -5.24 19.31 -1.05
N LYS A 74 -5.24 19.01 0.25
CA LYS A 74 -6.47 18.70 1.00
C LYS A 74 -7.46 19.86 0.95
N ASN A 75 -7.01 21.09 1.21
CA ASN A 75 -7.86 22.27 1.18
C ASN A 75 -8.41 22.54 -0.23
N SER A 76 -7.57 22.42 -1.26
CA SER A 76 -7.95 22.63 -2.66
C SER A 76 -8.95 21.59 -3.17
N VAL A 77 -8.89 20.36 -2.66
CA VAL A 77 -9.91 19.32 -2.91
C VAL A 77 -11.24 19.70 -2.25
N TYR A 78 -11.25 20.09 -0.97
CA TYR A 78 -12.49 20.49 -0.29
C TYR A 78 -13.11 21.77 -0.86
N ALA A 79 -12.29 22.68 -1.38
CA ALA A 79 -12.72 23.88 -2.09
C ALA A 79 -13.21 23.60 -3.53
N GLY A 80 -13.09 22.37 -4.02
CA GLY A 80 -13.52 21.96 -5.37
C GLY A 80 -12.63 22.44 -6.52
N GLN A 81 -11.45 22.98 -6.21
CA GLN A 81 -10.46 23.47 -7.18
C GLN A 81 -9.75 22.29 -7.88
N VAL A 82 -9.37 21.27 -7.11
CA VAL A 82 -8.84 20.03 -7.67
C VAL A 82 -9.99 19.19 -8.21
N ARG A 83 -9.87 18.74 -9.46
CA ARG A 83 -10.89 17.97 -10.16
C ARG A 83 -10.45 16.51 -10.30
N PHE A 84 -11.42 15.61 -10.31
CA PHE A 84 -11.20 14.18 -10.47
C PHE A 84 -12.03 13.66 -11.63
N GLU A 85 -11.46 12.72 -12.38
CA GLU A 85 -12.14 12.06 -13.50
C GLU A 85 -12.22 10.55 -13.23
N LYS A 86 -13.37 9.95 -13.52
CA LYS A 86 -13.54 8.51 -13.37
C LYS A 86 -12.99 7.81 -14.61
N ARG A 87 -12.21 6.74 -14.40
CA ARG A 87 -11.64 5.96 -15.50
C ARG A 87 -12.36 4.64 -15.65
N THR A 88 -12.76 4.31 -16.87
CA THR A 88 -13.29 2.98 -17.22
C THR A 88 -12.19 1.92 -17.15
N ALA A 89 -12.56 0.64 -17.13
CA ALA A 89 -11.58 -0.45 -17.14
C ALA A 89 -10.64 -0.38 -18.35
N ALA A 90 -11.17 -0.05 -19.54
CA ALA A 90 -10.37 0.15 -20.74
C ALA A 90 -9.37 1.31 -20.58
N ALA A 91 -9.81 2.47 -20.08
CA ALA A 91 -8.94 3.61 -19.85
C ALA A 91 -7.84 3.31 -18.80
N GLN A 92 -8.09 2.43 -17.84
CA GLN A 92 -7.06 1.98 -16.88
C GLN A 92 -6.01 1.09 -17.55
N MET A 93 -6.42 0.14 -18.40
CA MET A 93 -5.50 -0.69 -19.20
C MET A 93 -4.63 0.18 -20.11
N GLU A 94 -5.24 1.17 -20.77
CA GLU A 94 -4.55 2.10 -21.66
C GLU A 94 -3.57 3.02 -20.91
N GLY A 95 -3.88 3.48 -19.70
CA GLY A 95 -2.90 4.28 -18.94
C GLY A 95 -1.76 3.48 -18.31
N GLY A 96 -1.75 2.14 -18.47
CA GLY A 96 -0.64 1.28 -18.10
C GLY A 96 0.39 1.15 -19.22
N VAL A 97 1.39 0.28 -19.05
CA VAL A 97 2.28 -0.12 -20.15
C VAL A 97 1.56 -1.18 -20.98
N HIS A 98 1.34 -0.94 -22.28
CA HIS A 98 0.69 -1.88 -23.20
C HIS A 98 1.27 -1.80 -24.62
N GLY A 99 1.02 -2.81 -25.46
CA GLY A 99 1.39 -2.80 -26.89
C GLY A 99 2.88 -3.05 -27.20
N LEU A 100 3.64 -3.64 -26.28
CA LEU A 100 5.07 -3.94 -26.44
C LEU A 100 5.33 -5.45 -26.49
N HIS A 101 6.32 -5.88 -27.28
CA HIS A 101 6.78 -7.28 -27.29
C HIS A 101 7.37 -7.70 -25.92
N SER A 102 8.13 -6.81 -25.28
CA SER A 102 8.72 -7.01 -23.95
C SER A 102 9.02 -5.67 -23.29
N PHE A 103 8.91 -5.57 -21.97
CA PHE A 103 9.32 -4.39 -21.19
C PHE A 103 9.82 -4.79 -19.81
N GLU A 104 10.74 -4.00 -19.24
CA GLU A 104 11.21 -4.14 -17.86
C GLU A 104 10.74 -2.94 -17.03
N LYS A 105 10.07 -3.19 -15.90
CA LYS A 105 9.56 -2.12 -15.03
C LYS A 105 10.58 -1.73 -13.97
N LYS A 106 11.48 -0.83 -14.31
CA LYS A 106 12.43 -0.21 -13.37
C LYS A 106 11.91 1.13 -12.86
N LEU A 107 11.75 1.27 -11.54
CA LEU A 107 11.08 2.42 -10.93
C LEU A 107 12.02 3.60 -10.62
N PHE A 108 13.27 3.33 -10.25
CA PHE A 108 14.28 4.34 -9.91
C PHE A 108 15.70 3.78 -10.11
N SER A 109 16.69 4.65 -10.27
CA SER A 109 18.11 4.24 -10.24
C SER A 109 18.62 4.21 -8.81
N SER A 110 19.53 3.28 -8.54
CA SER A 110 20.16 3.07 -7.22
C SER A 110 21.24 4.08 -6.90
#